data_AF-A0A498I1L7-F1
#
_entry.id   AF-A0A498I1L7-F1
#
_cell.length_a   1.000
_cell.length_b   1.000
_cell.length_c   1.000
_cell.angle_alpha   90.00
_cell.angle_beta   90.00
_cell.angle_gamma   90.00
#
_symmetry.space_group_name_H-M   'P 1'
#
loop_
_entity.id
_entity.type
_entity.pdbx_description
1 polymer ?
#
loop_
_entity_poly.entity_id
_entity_poly.type
_entity_poly.pdbx_seq_one_letter_code
_entity_poly.pdbx_strand_id
1 'polypeptide(L)'
;MQTLFCKLLSDNYCIEIRNVDTVLNKCKRLRPGKISSKRCVADHIPRPPYVKSKKPPGIASGPEVHDEKGIECMRASGRLAAQVLESAGTLVKDGDIVNTDVTVYLNVTKECLDKAISVCAPGLEYKKIGNTIQNHADKNRYGVVRQLVDHGVGRVFHADPVILHFSNHSELSAALEAKPMLTMGSYNAVMWDDNWTVVTEDGSLSVQFEHTIIKTENGAEILTRF
;
A
#
# COMPACT_ATOMS: atom_id res chain seq x y z
N MET A 1 -14.81 -0.19 -14.61
CA MET A 1 -13.39 -0.56 -14.62
C MET A 1 -12.61 0.65 -14.15
N GLN A 2 -12.51 0.78 -12.83
CA GLN A 2 -11.79 1.81 -12.10
C GLN A 2 -11.09 1.10 -10.95
N THR A 3 -9.80 1.33 -10.80
CA THR A 3 -9.13 1.35 -9.51
C THR A 3 -8.31 2.60 -9.57
N LEU A 4 -8.65 3.55 -8.72
CA LEU A 4 -7.70 4.57 -8.35
C LEU A 4 -6.67 3.84 -7.49
N PHE A 5 -5.45 3.65 -8.02
CA PHE A 5 -4.30 3.40 -7.17
C PHE A 5 -4.07 4.69 -6.37
N CYS A 6 -4.79 4.84 -5.26
CA CYS A 6 -4.50 5.89 -4.29
C CYS A 6 -3.33 5.39 -3.45
N LYS A 7 -2.13 5.41 -4.02
CA LYS A 7 -0.89 5.43 -3.25
C LYS A 7 -0.65 6.89 -2.92
N LEU A 8 -1.37 7.44 -1.94
CA LEU A 8 -1.16 8.78 -1.37
C LEU A 8 -2.40 9.18 -0.55
N LEU A 9 -2.34 9.03 0.77
CA LEU A 9 -2.93 9.99 1.71
C LEU A 9 -2.09 9.94 2.99
N SER A 10 -1.39 11.04 3.27
CA SER A 10 -0.71 11.28 4.54
C SER A 10 -1.72 11.72 5.61
N ASP A 11 -1.32 11.61 6.87
CA ASP A 11 -2.12 11.95 8.06
C ASP A 11 -2.57 13.43 8.15
N ASN A 12 -2.12 14.30 7.23
CA ASN A 12 -2.29 15.75 7.30
C ASN A 12 -3.31 16.36 6.31
N TYR A 13 -4.00 15.56 5.50
CA TYR A 13 -4.98 16.09 4.54
C TYR A 13 -6.34 15.41 4.67
N CYS A 14 -7.20 16.01 5.49
CA CYS A 14 -8.63 15.76 5.49
C CYS A 14 -9.30 16.90 4.73
N ILE A 15 -9.69 16.65 3.47
CA ILE A 15 -10.34 17.67 2.63
C ILE A 15 -11.84 17.63 2.92
N GLU A 16 -12.35 18.75 3.44
CA GLU A 16 -13.77 18.95 3.71
C GLU A 16 -14.54 19.06 2.39
N ILE A 17 -15.47 18.14 2.12
CA ILE A 17 -16.36 18.19 0.94
C ILE A 17 -17.81 18.08 1.41
N ARG A 18 -18.62 19.08 1.04
CA ARG A 18 -20.05 19.15 1.37
C ARG A 18 -20.87 18.18 0.52
N ASN A 19 -21.76 17.46 1.20
CA ASN A 19 -22.72 16.52 0.61
C ASN A 19 -23.64 17.17 -0.42
N VAL A 20 -23.77 16.53 -1.58
CA VAL A 20 -24.94 16.66 -2.45
C VAL A 20 -25.37 15.25 -2.87
N ASP A 21 -26.66 15.01 -2.73
CA ASP A 21 -27.32 13.72 -2.60
C ASP A 21 -27.03 12.65 -3.68
N THR A 22 -26.90 11.43 -3.17
CA THR A 22 -27.29 10.12 -3.72
C THR A 22 -27.59 9.99 -5.21
N VAL A 23 -26.63 9.44 -5.99
CA VAL A 23 -26.83 8.22 -6.82
C VAL A 23 -25.46 7.55 -7.03
N LEU A 24 -25.25 6.36 -6.46
CA LEU A 24 -24.17 5.42 -6.83
C LEU A 24 -24.40 4.89 -8.26
N ASN A 25 -24.24 5.72 -9.30
CA ASN A 25 -24.20 5.22 -10.67
C ASN A 25 -23.31 6.06 -11.59
N LYS A 26 -22.20 5.41 -11.96
CA LYS A 26 -21.23 5.73 -13.02
C LYS A 26 -20.29 6.90 -12.74
N CYS A 27 -19.36 6.69 -11.80
CA CYS A 27 -18.03 7.26 -11.98
C CYS A 27 -17.49 6.87 -13.38
N LYS A 28 -16.99 7.84 -14.15
CA LYS A 28 -16.46 7.61 -15.51
C LYS A 28 -15.29 6.64 -15.43
N ARG A 29 -15.38 5.50 -16.12
CA ARG A 29 -14.31 4.48 -16.16
C ARG A 29 -12.96 5.12 -16.51
N LEU A 30 -11.92 4.76 -15.75
CA LEU A 30 -10.55 5.19 -16.04
C LEU A 30 -10.12 4.63 -17.39
N ARG A 31 -9.26 5.37 -18.09
CA ARG A 31 -8.63 4.97 -19.33
C ARG A 31 -7.12 5.25 -19.23
N PRO A 32 -6.27 4.46 -19.89
CA PRO A 32 -4.85 4.76 -19.96
C PRO A 32 -4.60 6.19 -20.45
N GLY A 33 -3.77 6.92 -19.73
CA GLY A 33 -3.28 8.23 -20.13
C GLY A 33 -2.10 8.14 -21.10
N LYS A 34 -1.69 9.27 -21.66
CA LYS A 34 -0.46 9.36 -22.47
C LYS A 34 0.76 9.31 -21.56
N ILE A 35 1.66 8.35 -21.81
CA ILE A 35 2.91 8.18 -21.07
C ILE A 35 3.99 9.12 -21.64
N SER A 36 4.70 9.86 -20.77
CA SER A 36 5.83 10.70 -21.18
C SER A 36 7.07 9.85 -21.52
N SER A 37 8.11 10.47 -22.10
CA SER A 37 9.43 9.83 -22.13
C SER A 37 9.92 9.52 -20.72
N LYS A 38 10.80 8.51 -20.60
CA LYS A 38 11.45 8.15 -19.35
C LYS A 38 12.24 9.36 -18.80
N ARG A 39 12.15 9.59 -17.50
CA ARG A 39 12.92 10.63 -16.81
C ARG A 39 14.32 10.12 -16.50
N CYS A 40 15.31 11.00 -16.60
CA CYS A 40 16.70 10.68 -16.26
C CYS A 40 16.94 10.82 -14.75
N VAL A 41 17.78 9.94 -14.21
CA VAL A 41 18.30 10.03 -12.83
C VAL A 41 19.79 10.35 -12.94
N ALA A 42 20.28 11.37 -12.23
CA ALA A 42 21.67 11.82 -12.29
C ALA A 42 22.66 10.68 -11.96
N ASP A 43 23.81 10.65 -12.64
CA ASP A 43 24.75 9.52 -12.58
C ASP A 43 25.44 9.32 -11.22
N HIS A 44 25.51 10.37 -10.40
CA HIS A 44 26.09 10.29 -9.05
C HIS A 44 25.16 9.60 -8.04
N ILE A 45 23.88 9.41 -8.36
CA ILE A 45 22.93 8.73 -7.47
C ILE A 45 23.16 7.21 -7.58
N PRO A 46 23.43 6.50 -6.46
CA PRO A 46 23.56 5.05 -6.47
C PRO A 46 22.31 4.39 -7.05
N ARG A 47 22.51 3.40 -7.93
CA ARG A 47 21.41 2.73 -8.63
C ARG A 47 21.26 1.29 -8.15
N PRO A 48 20.02 0.83 -7.91
CA PRO A 48 19.79 -0.56 -7.55
C PRO A 48 20.13 -1.49 -8.73
N PRO A 49 20.45 -2.76 -8.46
CA PRO A 49 20.98 -3.69 -9.47
C PRO A 49 20.00 -3.93 -10.63
N TYR A 50 18.70 -3.78 -10.39
CA TYR A 50 17.68 -3.98 -11.42
C TYR A 50 17.66 -2.90 -12.51
N VAL A 51 18.25 -1.71 -12.30
CA VAL A 51 18.25 -0.64 -13.31
C VAL A 51 19.00 -1.04 -14.58
N LYS A 52 20.03 -1.89 -14.45
CA LYS A 52 20.79 -2.44 -15.58
C LYS A 52 20.28 -3.81 -16.02
N SER A 53 19.30 -4.37 -15.31
CA SER A 53 18.73 -5.69 -15.61
C SER A 53 17.62 -5.57 -16.66
N LYS A 54 17.54 -6.57 -17.55
CA LYS A 54 16.39 -6.78 -18.44
C LYS A 54 15.28 -7.62 -17.79
N LYS A 55 15.53 -8.15 -16.59
CA LYS A 55 14.58 -8.98 -15.83
C LYS A 55 14.05 -8.18 -14.64
N PRO A 56 12.74 -8.28 -14.34
CA PRO A 56 12.19 -7.72 -13.11
C PRO A 56 12.88 -8.35 -11.89
N PRO A 57 13.10 -7.59 -10.80
CA PRO A 57 13.59 -8.18 -9.57
C PRO A 57 12.56 -9.19 -9.04
N GLY A 58 12.99 -10.42 -8.75
CA GLY A 58 12.16 -11.40 -8.06
C GLY A 58 12.03 -11.07 -6.56
N ILE A 59 11.29 -11.90 -5.83
CA ILE A 59 11.24 -11.86 -4.37
C ILE A 59 12.49 -12.59 -3.84
N ALA A 60 13.33 -11.89 -3.09
CA ALA A 60 14.48 -12.52 -2.44
C ALA A 60 14.00 -13.50 -1.37
N SER A 61 14.61 -14.69 -1.30
CA SER A 61 14.20 -15.70 -0.31
C SER A 61 14.76 -15.40 1.08
N GLY A 62 13.91 -15.59 2.09
CA GLY A 62 14.22 -15.42 3.51
C GLY A 62 14.04 -13.97 4.03
N PRO A 63 13.62 -13.80 5.30
CA PRO A 63 13.52 -12.48 5.92
C PRO A 63 14.90 -11.84 6.04
N GLU A 64 14.99 -10.55 5.70
CA GLU A 64 16.19 -9.76 5.99
C GLU A 64 16.24 -9.39 7.48
N VAL A 65 17.32 -9.78 8.16
CA VAL A 65 17.61 -9.35 9.54
C VAL A 65 18.63 -8.22 9.49
N HIS A 66 18.23 -7.05 9.97
CA HIS A 66 19.08 -5.86 9.96
C HIS A 66 19.92 -5.75 11.23
N ASP A 67 21.19 -5.39 11.09
CA ASP A 67 22.03 -4.89 12.17
C ASP A 67 21.67 -3.42 12.50
N GLU A 68 22.24 -2.87 13.56
CA GLU A 68 21.95 -1.48 14.01
C GLU A 68 22.13 -0.47 12.87
N LYS A 69 23.19 -0.61 12.08
CA LYS A 69 23.47 0.23 10.91
C LYS A 69 22.39 0.09 9.83
N GLY A 70 21.98 -1.14 9.53
CA GLY A 70 20.89 -1.42 8.59
C GLY A 70 19.59 -0.77 9.04
N ILE A 71 19.25 -0.87 10.33
CA ILE A 71 18.07 -0.23 10.91
C ILE A 71 18.15 1.29 10.77
N GLU A 72 19.31 1.90 11.06
CA GLU A 72 19.50 3.34 10.88
C GLU A 72 19.34 3.77 9.42
N CYS A 73 19.87 3.00 8.47
CA CYS A 73 19.69 3.23 7.05
C CYS A 73 18.21 3.12 6.64
N MET A 74 17.49 2.13 7.17
CA MET A 74 16.05 1.96 6.93
C MET A 74 15.24 3.12 7.48
N ARG A 75 15.55 3.60 8.70
CA ARG A 75 14.94 4.81 9.27
C ARG A 75 15.20 6.04 8.40
N ALA A 76 16.42 6.23 7.92
CA ALA A 76 16.75 7.36 7.05
C ALA A 76 16.01 7.30 5.70
N SER A 77 15.95 6.11 5.09
CA SER A 77 15.20 5.87 3.85
C SER A 77 13.69 6.10 4.04
N GLY A 78 13.13 5.60 5.14
CA GLY A 78 11.71 5.79 5.48
C GLY A 78 11.34 7.26 5.68
N ARG A 79 12.17 8.03 6.38
CA ARG A 79 11.98 9.49 6.52
C ARG A 79 12.02 10.22 5.17
N LEU A 80 12.97 9.88 4.30
CA LEU A 80 13.04 10.49 2.97
C LEU A 80 11.82 10.13 2.12
N ALA A 81 11.39 8.86 2.15
CA ALA A 81 10.20 8.41 1.45
C ALA A 81 8.95 9.16 1.95
N ALA A 82 8.85 9.38 3.26
CA ALA A 82 7.76 10.13 3.86
C ALA A 82 7.72 11.60 3.37
N GLN A 83 8.87 12.28 3.34
CA GLN A 83 8.99 13.64 2.81
C GLN A 83 8.64 13.73 1.32
N VAL A 84 9.05 12.75 0.51
CA VAL A 84 8.69 12.69 -0.91
C VAL A 84 7.19 12.52 -1.08
N LEU A 85 6.54 11.70 -0.24
CA LEU A 85 5.10 11.52 -0.26
C LEU A 85 4.35 12.80 0.13
N GLU A 86 4.79 13.49 1.18
CA GLU A 86 4.23 14.78 1.59
C GLU A 86 4.34 15.82 0.46
N SER A 87 5.53 15.93 -0.15
CA SER A 87 5.75 16.81 -1.30
C SER A 87 4.84 16.46 -2.47
N ALA A 88 4.65 15.17 -2.78
CA ALA A 88 3.73 14.73 -3.82
C ALA A 88 2.26 15.08 -3.48
N GLY A 89 1.88 15.00 -2.20
CA GLY A 89 0.56 15.41 -1.71
C GLY A 89 0.24 16.87 -2.01
N THR A 90 1.23 17.77 -1.91
CA THR A 90 1.05 19.20 -2.25
C THR A 90 0.73 19.47 -3.72
N LEU A 91 0.94 18.49 -4.60
CA LEU A 91 0.70 18.63 -6.04
C LEU A 91 -0.71 18.21 -6.47
N VAL A 92 -1.48 17.59 -5.57
CA VAL A 92 -2.87 17.15 -5.85
C VAL A 92 -3.78 18.36 -5.99
N LYS A 93 -4.54 18.43 -7.09
CA LYS A 93 -5.49 19.52 -7.38
C LYS A 93 -6.92 19.01 -7.30
N ASP A 94 -7.89 19.91 -7.13
CA ASP A 94 -9.32 19.57 -7.04
C ASP A 94 -9.83 18.69 -8.19
N GLY A 95 -9.28 18.85 -9.41
CA GLY A 95 -9.64 18.04 -10.57
C GLY A 95 -9.08 16.61 -10.59
N ASP A 96 -8.15 16.30 -9.69
CA ASP A 96 -7.54 14.96 -9.51
C ASP A 96 -8.33 14.09 -8.51
N ILE A 97 -9.29 14.69 -7.79
CA ILE A 97 -10.02 14.06 -6.69
C ILE A 97 -11.31 13.41 -7.19
N VAL A 98 -11.69 12.28 -6.57
CA VAL A 98 -12.98 11.66 -6.81
C VAL A 98 -14.07 12.53 -6.18
N ASN A 99 -15.02 13.03 -6.98
CA ASN A 99 -16.16 13.85 -6.53
C ASN A 99 -17.24 13.05 -5.79
N THR A 100 -16.85 12.10 -4.94
CA THR A 100 -17.74 11.27 -4.11
C THR A 100 -17.19 11.26 -2.71
N ASP A 101 -18.05 11.42 -1.70
CA ASP A 101 -17.62 11.28 -0.31
C ASP A 101 -17.17 9.84 -0.06
N VAL A 102 -15.87 9.67 0.12
CA VAL A 102 -15.20 8.42 0.45
C VAL A 102 -14.55 8.47 1.83
N THR A 103 -14.87 9.48 2.65
CA THR A 103 -14.18 9.75 3.92
C THR A 103 -14.23 8.56 4.87
N VAL A 104 -15.42 7.97 5.04
CA VAL A 104 -15.59 6.76 5.87
C VAL A 104 -14.74 5.61 5.33
N TYR A 105 -14.70 5.46 4.01
CA TYR A 105 -13.95 4.39 3.36
C TYR A 105 -12.42 4.55 3.49
N LEU A 106 -11.93 5.79 3.39
CA LEU A 106 -10.54 6.15 3.69
C LEU A 106 -10.19 5.83 5.14
N ASN A 107 -11.02 6.28 6.08
CA ASN A 107 -10.81 6.06 7.51
C ASN A 107 -10.78 4.56 7.85
N VAL A 108 -11.71 3.77 7.33
CA VAL A 108 -11.72 2.32 7.58
C VAL A 108 -10.48 1.63 7.00
N THR A 109 -10.00 2.04 5.82
CA THR A 109 -8.78 1.48 5.25
C THR A 109 -7.55 1.82 6.10
N LYS A 110 -7.48 3.05 6.61
CA LYS A 110 -6.44 3.48 7.54
C LYS A 110 -6.51 2.72 8.87
N GLU A 111 -7.70 2.54 9.43
CA GLU A 111 -7.91 1.76 10.65
C GLU A 111 -7.50 0.29 10.46
N CYS A 112 -7.73 -0.30 9.29
CA CYS A 112 -7.21 -1.63 8.95
C CYS A 112 -5.67 -1.67 9.04
N LEU A 113 -4.98 -0.66 8.50
CA LEU A 113 -3.52 -0.54 8.58
C LEU A 113 -3.05 -0.38 10.04
N ASP A 114 -3.65 0.56 10.78
CA ASP A 114 -3.27 0.83 12.17
C ASP A 114 -3.48 -0.40 13.06
N LYS A 115 -4.60 -1.13 12.85
CA LYS A 115 -4.87 -2.39 13.56
C LYS A 115 -3.89 -3.50 13.16
N ALA A 116 -3.56 -3.62 11.87
CA ALA A 116 -2.56 -4.57 11.39
C ALA A 116 -1.18 -4.34 12.05
N ILE A 117 -0.74 -3.08 12.12
CA ILE A 117 0.53 -2.71 12.76
C ILE A 117 0.48 -2.96 14.27
N SER A 118 -0.64 -2.67 14.94
CA SER A 118 -0.73 -2.85 16.40
C SER A 118 -0.62 -4.30 16.88
N VAL A 119 -0.89 -5.28 16.00
CA VAL A 119 -0.67 -6.70 16.32
C VAL A 119 0.75 -7.17 16.00
N CYS A 120 1.57 -6.37 15.29
CA CYS A 120 2.94 -6.70 14.95
C CYS A 120 3.85 -6.68 16.19
N ALA A 121 4.21 -7.88 16.65
CA ALA A 121 5.14 -8.10 17.76
C ALA A 121 6.04 -9.32 17.50
N PRO A 122 7.11 -9.52 18.29
CA PRO A 122 7.86 -10.77 18.31
C PRO A 122 6.93 -11.98 18.55
N GLY A 123 7.17 -13.08 17.85
CA GLY A 123 6.36 -14.30 17.98
C GLY A 123 4.95 -14.27 17.36
N LEU A 124 4.54 -13.17 16.71
CA LEU A 124 3.25 -13.10 16.03
C LEU A 124 3.14 -14.15 14.89
N GLU A 125 2.05 -14.93 14.90
CA GLU A 125 1.58 -15.66 13.73
C GLU A 125 0.99 -14.68 12.70
N TYR A 126 1.61 -14.51 11.53
CA TYR A 126 1.20 -13.39 10.66
C TYR A 126 -0.12 -13.59 9.94
N LYS A 127 -0.70 -14.80 9.93
CA LYS A 127 -2.12 -14.98 9.57
C LYS A 127 -3.03 -14.06 10.40
N LYS A 128 -2.61 -13.68 11.62
CA LYS A 128 -3.30 -12.72 12.47
C LYS A 128 -3.37 -11.32 11.85
N ILE A 129 -2.41 -10.91 11.03
CA ILE A 129 -2.45 -9.64 10.30
C ILE A 129 -3.64 -9.65 9.33
N GLY A 130 -3.69 -10.64 8.44
CA GLY A 130 -4.79 -10.79 7.48
C GLY A 130 -6.15 -10.98 8.15
N ASN A 131 -6.22 -11.77 9.24
CA ASN A 131 -7.45 -11.90 10.02
C ASN A 131 -7.90 -10.56 10.64
N THR A 132 -6.96 -9.75 11.12
CA THR A 132 -7.25 -8.45 11.74
C THR A 132 -7.82 -7.47 10.72
N ILE A 133 -7.21 -7.41 9.53
CA ILE A 133 -7.67 -6.57 8.41
C ILE A 133 -9.05 -7.04 7.93
N GLN A 134 -9.20 -8.34 7.62
CA GLN A 134 -10.45 -8.90 7.11
C GLN A 134 -11.61 -8.67 8.10
N ASN A 135 -11.40 -8.93 9.39
CA ASN A 135 -12.44 -8.73 10.40
C ASN A 135 -12.90 -7.28 10.51
N HIS A 136 -12.01 -6.30 10.32
CA HIS A 136 -12.37 -4.88 10.34
C HIS A 136 -13.06 -4.44 9.04
N ALA A 137 -12.57 -4.92 7.90
CA ALA A 137 -13.19 -4.68 6.59
C ALA A 137 -14.61 -5.25 6.51
N ASP A 138 -14.83 -6.49 6.97
CA ASP A 138 -16.13 -7.17 6.93
C ASP A 138 -17.19 -6.45 7.76
N LYS A 139 -16.82 -5.95 8.96
CA LYS A 139 -17.72 -5.13 9.81
C LYS A 139 -18.21 -3.87 9.10
N ASN A 140 -17.40 -3.34 8.20
CA ASN A 140 -17.69 -2.15 7.41
C ASN A 140 -18.16 -2.48 5.98
N ARG A 141 -18.35 -3.77 5.65
CA ARG A 141 -18.84 -4.27 4.36
C ARG A 141 -17.94 -3.91 3.17
N TYR A 142 -16.63 -3.92 3.37
CA TYR A 142 -15.64 -3.74 2.30
C TYR A 142 -14.95 -5.05 1.94
N GLY A 143 -14.57 -5.19 0.66
CA GLY A 143 -13.73 -6.28 0.20
C GLY A 143 -12.26 -6.06 0.54
N VAL A 144 -11.48 -7.13 0.57
CA VAL A 144 -10.02 -7.11 0.76
C VAL A 144 -9.37 -7.78 -0.45
N VAL A 145 -8.51 -7.04 -1.17
CA VAL A 145 -7.80 -7.55 -2.35
C VAL A 145 -6.94 -8.75 -1.97
N ARG A 146 -6.89 -9.76 -2.85
CA ARG A 146 -6.18 -11.03 -2.59
C ARG A 146 -4.99 -11.29 -3.50
N GLN A 147 -4.92 -10.56 -4.61
CA GLN A 147 -3.95 -10.74 -5.68
C GLN A 147 -2.64 -9.98 -5.43
N LEU A 148 -2.66 -9.02 -4.50
CA LEU A 148 -1.52 -8.19 -4.11
C LEU A 148 -1.30 -8.36 -2.61
N VAL A 149 -0.02 -8.41 -2.22
CA VAL A 149 0.43 -8.85 -0.89
C VAL A 149 1.59 -7.98 -0.41
N ASP A 150 1.87 -7.98 0.90
CA ASP A 150 3.08 -7.34 1.42
C ASP A 150 4.30 -8.24 1.27
N HIS A 151 5.45 -7.65 1.52
CA HIS A 151 6.76 -8.28 1.42
C HIS A 151 7.70 -7.69 2.47
N GLY A 152 8.82 -8.38 2.70
CA GLY A 152 9.99 -7.76 3.30
C GLY A 152 10.57 -6.70 2.36
N VAL A 153 11.19 -5.68 2.94
CA VAL A 153 11.89 -4.62 2.22
C VAL A 153 13.19 -4.28 2.97
N GLY A 154 14.26 -3.97 2.26
CA GLY A 154 15.55 -3.71 2.89
C GLY A 154 16.60 -3.37 1.86
N ARG A 155 17.69 -4.14 1.83
CA ARG A 155 18.67 -4.08 0.73
C ARG A 155 18.06 -4.52 -0.60
N VAL A 156 17.04 -5.36 -0.55
CA VAL A 156 16.23 -5.77 -1.70
C VAL A 156 14.83 -5.16 -1.58
N PHE A 157 14.23 -4.83 -2.73
CA PHE A 157 12.95 -4.13 -2.76
C PHE A 157 11.76 -5.02 -2.39
N HIS A 158 11.78 -6.28 -2.84
CA HIS A 158 10.82 -7.30 -2.42
C HIS A 158 11.62 -8.50 -1.91
N ALA A 159 11.45 -8.82 -0.64
CA ALA A 159 11.99 -10.00 -0.01
C ALA A 159 10.85 -10.79 0.61
N ASP A 160 11.14 -12.04 0.96
CA ASP A 160 10.37 -12.64 2.01
C ASP A 160 10.40 -11.70 3.22
N PRO A 161 9.26 -11.55 3.87
CA PRO A 161 8.22 -12.57 3.83
C PRO A 161 6.92 -12.02 3.26
N VAL A 162 6.18 -12.89 2.60
CA VAL A 162 4.89 -12.52 2.02
C VAL A 162 3.82 -12.43 3.12
N ILE A 163 3.10 -11.30 3.18
CA ILE A 163 1.96 -11.11 4.10
C ILE A 163 0.67 -10.97 3.31
N LEU A 164 -0.31 -11.79 3.68
CA LEU A 164 -1.66 -11.75 3.14
C LEU A 164 -2.54 -10.81 3.97
N HIS A 165 -3.33 -9.95 3.30
CA HIS A 165 -4.25 -9.01 3.97
C HIS A 165 -5.60 -9.60 4.34
N PHE A 166 -5.89 -10.81 3.87
CA PHE A 166 -7.17 -11.48 4.07
C PHE A 166 -7.04 -12.66 5.02
N SER A 167 -8.18 -13.10 5.56
CA SER A 167 -8.24 -14.25 6.45
C SER A 167 -7.71 -15.51 5.76
N ASN A 168 -6.77 -16.20 6.40
CA ASN A 168 -6.10 -17.36 5.81
C ASN A 168 -5.60 -18.34 6.88
N HIS A 169 -5.33 -19.57 6.45
CA HIS A 169 -4.77 -20.65 7.27
C HIS A 169 -3.30 -20.94 6.93
N SER A 170 -2.64 -20.04 6.21
CA SER A 170 -1.26 -20.23 5.76
C SER A 170 -0.28 -20.10 6.94
N GLU A 171 0.71 -21.00 6.99
CA GLU A 171 1.87 -20.87 7.88
C GLU A 171 2.99 -20.01 7.27
N LEU A 172 2.89 -19.66 5.98
CA LEU A 172 3.84 -18.75 5.33
C LEU A 172 3.67 -17.36 5.91
N SER A 173 4.69 -16.82 6.58
CA SER A 173 4.87 -15.37 6.78
C SER A 173 5.98 -14.96 7.76
N ALA A 174 6.53 -13.78 7.51
CA ALA A 174 7.25 -12.86 8.40
C ALA A 174 7.07 -11.36 7.99
N ALA A 175 7.36 -10.32 8.79
CA ALA A 175 6.94 -8.93 8.44
C ALA A 175 8.07 -8.02 7.91
N LEU A 176 7.76 -7.09 7.00
CA LEU A 176 8.33 -5.72 7.01
C LEU A 176 7.52 -4.58 6.30
N GLU A 177 6.36 -4.86 5.68
CA GLU A 177 5.43 -3.82 5.21
C GLU A 177 3.99 -4.21 5.52
N ALA A 178 3.12 -3.23 5.74
CA ALA A 178 1.67 -3.43 5.86
C ALA A 178 0.96 -2.48 4.88
N LYS A 179 0.27 -3.01 3.86
CA LYS A 179 -0.48 -2.20 2.88
C LYS A 179 -1.86 -2.75 2.51
N PRO A 180 -2.85 -2.73 3.41
CA PRO A 180 -4.19 -3.22 3.09
C PRO A 180 -4.78 -2.46 1.91
N MET A 181 -5.33 -3.21 0.96
CA MET A 181 -6.10 -2.70 -0.16
C MET A 181 -7.55 -3.13 0.02
N LEU A 182 -8.42 -2.18 0.36
CA LEU A 182 -9.85 -2.44 0.45
C LEU A 182 -10.54 -2.13 -0.87
N THR A 183 -11.73 -2.69 -1.09
CA THR A 183 -12.62 -2.41 -2.24
C THR A 183 -14.03 -2.10 -1.76
N MET A 184 -14.71 -1.13 -2.39
CA MET A 184 -16.13 -0.86 -2.11
C MET A 184 -17.06 -1.96 -2.63
N GLY A 185 -16.64 -2.68 -3.66
CA GLY A 185 -17.37 -3.80 -4.26
C GLY A 185 -16.53 -5.07 -4.26
N SER A 186 -16.44 -5.71 -5.41
CA SER A 186 -15.70 -6.95 -5.62
C SER A 186 -14.22 -6.80 -5.24
N TYR A 187 -13.71 -7.79 -4.50
CA TYR A 187 -12.28 -7.93 -4.24
C TYR A 187 -11.52 -8.58 -5.42
N ASN A 188 -12.24 -9.03 -6.46
CA ASN A 188 -11.61 -9.55 -7.66
C ASN A 188 -10.95 -8.42 -8.44
N ALA A 189 -9.76 -8.71 -8.96
CA ALA A 189 -8.99 -7.76 -9.73
C ALA A 189 -8.67 -8.31 -11.12
N VAL A 190 -8.57 -7.40 -12.09
CA VAL A 190 -8.17 -7.64 -13.47
C VAL A 190 -6.94 -6.79 -13.76
N MET A 191 -5.95 -7.37 -14.43
CA MET A 191 -4.78 -6.64 -14.90
C MET A 191 -5.04 -6.10 -16.31
N TRP A 192 -4.62 -4.86 -16.58
CA TRP A 192 -4.68 -4.27 -17.92
C TRP A 192 -3.60 -4.85 -18.83
N ASP A 193 -3.77 -4.64 -20.14
CA ASP A 193 -2.84 -5.10 -21.19
C ASP A 193 -1.43 -4.52 -21.07
N ASP A 194 -1.25 -3.47 -20.24
CA ASP A 194 0.06 -2.92 -19.89
C ASP A 194 0.88 -3.81 -18.94
N ASN A 195 0.28 -4.89 -18.40
CA ASN A 195 0.85 -5.83 -17.44
C ASN A 195 1.27 -5.21 -16.10
N TRP A 196 0.71 -4.05 -15.74
CA TRP A 196 1.02 -3.33 -14.50
C TRP A 196 -0.21 -2.81 -13.78
N THR A 197 -1.15 -2.20 -14.51
CA THR A 197 -2.32 -1.58 -13.90
C THR A 197 -3.31 -2.65 -13.46
N VAL A 198 -3.55 -2.74 -12.16
CA VAL A 198 -4.52 -3.67 -11.57
C VAL A 198 -5.78 -2.89 -11.19
N VAL A 199 -6.94 -3.38 -11.64
CA VAL A 199 -8.24 -2.75 -11.39
C VAL A 199 -9.28 -3.69 -10.83
N THR A 200 -10.26 -3.19 -10.08
CA THR A 200 -11.41 -3.99 -9.65
C THR A 200 -12.20 -4.47 -10.87
N GLU A 201 -12.61 -5.73 -10.82
CA GLU A 201 -13.36 -6.38 -11.89
C GLU A 201 -14.71 -5.67 -12.16
N ASP A 202 -15.39 -5.24 -11.09
CA ASP A 202 -16.66 -4.52 -11.18
C ASP A 202 -16.48 -3.01 -11.44
N GLY A 203 -15.26 -2.50 -11.27
CA GLY A 203 -14.94 -1.09 -11.40
C GLY A 203 -15.35 -0.21 -10.22
N SER A 204 -15.57 -0.81 -9.06
CA SER A 204 -15.72 -0.12 -7.78
C SER A 204 -14.41 0.55 -7.34
N LEU A 205 -14.52 1.56 -6.47
CA LEU A 205 -13.35 2.22 -5.90
C LEU A 205 -12.56 1.27 -5.00
N SER A 206 -11.24 1.50 -4.95
CA SER A 206 -10.31 0.85 -4.04
C SER A 206 -9.44 1.89 -3.35
N VAL A 207 -9.06 1.63 -2.11
CA VAL A 207 -8.17 2.50 -1.31
C VAL A 207 -7.06 1.65 -0.71
N GLN A 208 -5.87 2.25 -0.61
CA GLN A 208 -4.70 1.63 -0.02
C GLN A 208 -3.99 2.65 0.89
N PHE A 209 -3.53 2.19 2.05
CA PHE A 209 -2.52 2.87 2.85
C PHE A 209 -1.34 1.93 3.02
N GLU A 210 -0.14 2.46 3.24
CA GLU A 210 1.09 1.66 3.35
C GLU A 210 2.04 2.27 4.36
N HIS A 211 2.60 1.43 5.22
CA HIS A 211 3.77 1.77 6.03
C HIS A 211 4.85 0.71 5.94
N THR A 212 6.10 1.16 5.85
CA THR A 212 7.26 0.33 6.23
C THR A 212 7.43 0.37 7.74
N ILE A 213 7.54 -0.81 8.35
CA ILE A 213 7.71 -0.96 9.81
C ILE A 213 8.92 -1.80 10.13
N ILE A 214 9.54 -1.63 11.29
CA ILE A 214 10.49 -2.60 11.83
C ILE A 214 9.96 -3.21 13.11
N LYS A 215 10.08 -4.53 13.24
CA LYS A 215 9.75 -5.21 14.50
C LYS A 215 10.80 -4.83 15.55
N THR A 216 10.32 -4.50 16.74
CA THR A 216 11.13 -4.24 17.92
C THR A 216 10.76 -5.24 19.01
N GLU A 217 11.52 -5.26 20.10
CA GLU A 217 11.22 -6.13 21.25
C GLU A 217 9.83 -5.85 21.85
N ASN A 218 9.34 -4.62 21.72
CA ASN A 218 8.09 -4.15 22.33
C ASN A 218 6.94 -3.98 21.30
N GLY A 219 7.12 -4.39 20.04
CA GLY A 219 6.08 -4.27 19.01
C GLY A 219 6.64 -3.92 17.63
N ALA A 220 6.14 -2.85 17.04
CA ALA A 220 6.56 -2.34 15.73
C ALA A 220 6.82 -0.83 15.77
N GLU A 221 7.94 -0.42 15.18
CA GLU A 221 8.28 0.97 14.90
C GLU A 221 7.92 1.28 13.44
N ILE A 222 7.19 2.37 13.20
CA ILE A 222 6.82 2.81 11.85
C ILE A 222 7.92 3.73 11.33
N LEU A 223 8.52 3.39 10.19
CA LEU A 223 9.66 4.10 9.61
C LEU A 223 9.25 5.24 8.67
N THR A 224 7.99 5.27 8.28
CA THR A 224 7.40 6.15 7.25
C THR A 224 6.29 7.03 7.82
N ARG A 225 6.40 7.42 9.11
CA ARG A 225 5.47 8.38 9.74
C ARG A 225 5.67 9.78 9.18
N PHE A 226 4.59 10.56 9.17
CA PHE A 226 4.54 11.99 8.86
C PHE A 226 4.22 12.76 10.13
#